data_AF-A0A4Q5Y0A6-F1
#
_entry.id   AF-A0A4Q5Y0A6-F1
#
_cell.length_a   1.000
_cell.length_b   1.000
_cell.length_c   1.000
_cell.angle_alpha   90.00
_cell.angle_beta   90.00
_cell.angle_gamma   90.00
#
_symmetry.space_group_name_H-M   'P 1'
#
loop_
_entity.id
_entity.type
_entity.pdbx_description
1 polymer ?
#
loop_
_entity_poly.entity_id
_entity_poly.type
_entity_poly.pdbx_seq_one_letter_code
_entity_poly.pdbx_strand_id
1 'polypeptide(L)'
;RFRIRNSNTQTRVWDLSNPLSPLAMQLTATADGVQFTGDCSVLREYIAFNNSSLLVPQAAARIDNQNLHGSPVADYIIITAPALLGQANRLAQYHQQRDQLRSVVVTSEQVFNEFSSGIADPVAIRDFVKMFYDRAGGDSTKMPRYLLLFGDGSFDYKKRITGNTNLVPVFESGESLAPLETYTSDDFFGFLGDGDNINNPGTYLLDIGIGRIPAATEAQARAIVDKILSYTSPKAYGPWRTDLSFVADDEDNNLHLEDAETIAAAVGTGNRDFNLDKIYLDAFSQESGSGGSRYPQVNLAIINKTYNGNLIWNYTGHGGSRRLADEVILDQDIINS
;
A
#
# COMPACT_ATOMS: atom_id res chain seq x y z
N ARG A 1 -52.00 9.62 1.48
CA ARG A 1 -52.30 9.11 0.11
C ARG A 1 -51.55 9.97 -0.88
N PHE A 2 -50.83 9.35 -1.81
CA PHE A 2 -49.99 10.02 -2.79
C PHE A 2 -50.55 9.79 -4.20
N ARG A 3 -50.44 10.79 -5.08
CA ARG A 3 -50.88 10.73 -6.48
C ARG A 3 -49.74 11.13 -7.40
N ILE A 4 -49.50 10.32 -8.42
CA ILE A 4 -48.50 10.57 -9.45
C ILE A 4 -49.24 10.84 -10.75
N ARG A 5 -49.26 12.10 -11.19
CA ARG A 5 -49.91 12.50 -12.44
C ARG A 5 -49.05 12.15 -13.65
N ASN A 6 -49.64 12.14 -14.85
CA ASN A 6 -48.95 11.82 -16.10
C ASN A 6 -48.23 10.46 -16.09
N SER A 7 -48.80 9.49 -15.35
CA SER A 7 -48.30 8.13 -15.24
C SER A 7 -49.26 7.15 -15.91
N ASN A 8 -48.85 5.90 -16.09
CA ASN A 8 -49.64 4.88 -16.79
C ASN A 8 -49.59 3.54 -16.05
N THR A 9 -50.23 2.51 -16.61
CA THR A 9 -50.30 1.16 -16.01
C THR A 9 -48.93 0.45 -15.94
N GLN A 10 -47.92 0.93 -16.65
CA GLN A 10 -46.54 0.45 -16.58
C GLN A 10 -45.74 1.12 -15.46
N THR A 11 -46.26 2.19 -14.86
CA THR A 11 -45.61 2.84 -13.71
C THR A 11 -45.52 1.87 -12.55
N ARG A 12 -44.36 1.86 -11.90
CA ARG A 12 -44.08 1.16 -10.65
C ARG A 12 -43.65 2.19 -9.62
N VAL A 13 -44.03 1.98 -8.37
CA VAL A 13 -43.56 2.80 -7.25
C VAL A 13 -42.99 1.87 -6.20
N TRP A 14 -41.75 2.09 -5.80
CA TRP A 14 -41.11 1.37 -4.71
C TRP A 14 -40.83 2.33 -3.55
N ASP A 15 -41.06 1.86 -2.34
CA ASP A 15 -40.54 2.47 -1.11
C ASP A 15 -39.07 2.03 -0.94
N LEU A 16 -38.18 3.01 -0.97
CA LEU A 16 -36.73 2.86 -0.83
C LEU A 16 -36.22 3.36 0.53
N SER A 17 -37.11 3.63 1.48
CA SER A 17 -36.70 4.11 2.81
C SER A 17 -35.72 3.17 3.51
N ASN A 18 -35.77 1.87 3.16
CA ASN A 18 -34.68 0.93 3.39
C ASN A 18 -34.16 0.42 2.03
N PRO A 19 -32.99 0.89 1.55
CA PRO A 19 -32.48 0.53 0.22
C PRO A 19 -32.09 -0.95 0.11
N LEU A 20 -31.84 -1.65 1.24
CA LEU A 20 -31.55 -3.08 1.26
C LEU A 20 -32.81 -3.96 1.23
N SER A 21 -33.99 -3.37 1.41
CA SER A 21 -35.27 -4.07 1.41
C SER A 21 -36.36 -3.23 0.74
N PRO A 22 -36.24 -2.96 -0.58
CA PRO A 22 -37.21 -2.15 -1.30
C PRO A 22 -38.59 -2.82 -1.31
N LEU A 23 -39.66 -2.04 -1.11
CA LEU A 23 -41.03 -2.54 -1.08
C LEU A 23 -41.84 -1.99 -2.26
N ALA A 24 -42.44 -2.88 -3.06
CA ALA A 24 -43.32 -2.48 -4.14
C ALA A 24 -44.68 -1.99 -3.61
N MET A 25 -45.02 -0.74 -3.91
CA MET A 25 -46.28 -0.14 -3.49
C MET A 25 -47.43 -0.62 -4.37
N GLN A 26 -48.57 -0.90 -3.73
CA GLN A 26 -49.81 -1.24 -4.45
C GLN A 26 -50.41 0.01 -5.07
N LEU A 27 -50.48 0.02 -6.41
CA LEU A 27 -50.97 1.15 -7.19
C LEU A 27 -52.43 0.94 -7.59
N THR A 28 -53.20 2.02 -7.55
CA THR A 28 -54.54 2.09 -8.13
C THR A 28 -54.54 3.11 -9.25
N ALA A 29 -55.07 2.75 -10.42
CA ALA A 29 -55.23 3.67 -11.53
C ALA A 29 -56.24 4.78 -11.20
N THR A 30 -56.02 5.95 -11.79
CA THR A 30 -56.88 7.14 -11.71
C THR A 30 -57.02 7.74 -13.13
N ALA A 31 -57.89 8.73 -13.30
CA ALA A 31 -58.12 9.35 -14.62
C ALA A 31 -56.86 10.00 -15.23
N ASP A 32 -55.89 10.40 -14.42
CA ASP A 32 -54.70 11.15 -14.83
C ASP A 32 -53.39 10.54 -14.29
N GLY A 33 -53.39 9.23 -13.99
CA GLY A 33 -52.19 8.53 -13.50
C GLY A 33 -52.48 7.44 -12.47
N VAL A 34 -51.59 7.28 -11.50
CA VAL A 34 -51.68 6.27 -10.44
C VAL A 34 -51.67 6.90 -9.04
N GLN A 35 -52.22 6.19 -8.07
CA GLN A 35 -52.18 6.58 -6.67
C GLN A 35 -51.81 5.39 -5.78
N PHE A 36 -51.23 5.69 -4.62
CA PHE A 36 -50.94 4.69 -3.59
C PHE A 36 -51.10 5.30 -2.18
N THR A 37 -51.13 4.42 -1.19
CA THR A 37 -51.11 4.81 0.23
C THR A 37 -49.78 4.41 0.82
N GLY A 38 -49.09 5.38 1.42
CA GLY A 38 -47.89 5.16 2.22
C GLY A 38 -48.10 5.72 3.61
N ASP A 39 -47.35 5.20 4.57
CA ASP A 39 -47.26 5.70 5.93
C ASP A 39 -46.51 7.04 5.94
N CYS A 40 -47.10 8.05 6.58
CA CYS A 40 -46.51 9.39 6.70
C CYS A 40 -46.00 9.71 8.11
N SER A 41 -45.99 8.73 9.02
CA SER A 41 -45.52 8.92 10.40
C SER A 41 -43.99 9.01 10.52
N VAL A 42 -43.28 8.54 9.50
CA VAL A 42 -41.83 8.63 9.37
C VAL A 42 -41.46 9.16 7.99
N LEU A 43 -40.26 9.72 7.87
CA LEU A 43 -39.73 10.11 6.56
C LEU A 43 -39.59 8.87 5.68
N ARG A 44 -40.13 8.96 4.47
CA ARG A 44 -40.07 7.89 3.47
C ARG A 44 -39.47 8.40 2.18
N GLU A 45 -38.71 7.55 1.52
CA GLU A 45 -38.20 7.79 0.17
C GLU A 45 -38.90 6.85 -0.81
N TYR A 46 -39.44 7.40 -1.90
CA TYR A 46 -40.13 6.64 -2.94
C TYR A 46 -39.50 6.92 -4.30
N ILE A 47 -39.35 5.87 -5.11
CA ILE A 47 -39.01 6.01 -6.53
C ILE A 47 -40.20 5.60 -7.40
N ALA A 48 -40.49 6.38 -8.44
CA ALA A 48 -41.48 6.04 -9.45
C ALA A 48 -40.80 5.92 -10.81
N PHE A 49 -40.97 4.78 -11.48
CA PHE A 49 -40.28 4.48 -12.73
C PHE A 49 -41.10 3.57 -13.65
N ASN A 50 -40.66 3.45 -14.91
CA ASN A 50 -41.15 2.47 -15.87
C ASN A 50 -40.00 1.50 -16.22
N ASN A 51 -40.32 0.23 -16.41
CA ASN A 51 -39.36 -0.81 -16.77
C ASN A 51 -38.64 -0.53 -18.09
N SER A 52 -39.22 0.29 -18.98
CA SER A 52 -38.60 0.68 -20.26
C SER A 52 -37.29 1.47 -20.11
N SER A 53 -37.04 2.06 -18.94
CA SER A 53 -35.89 2.93 -18.68
C SER A 53 -34.89 2.32 -17.70
N LEU A 54 -35.05 1.04 -17.34
CA LEU A 54 -34.11 0.36 -16.47
C LEU A 54 -32.80 0.09 -17.21
N LEU A 55 -31.69 0.40 -16.54
CA LEU A 55 -30.37 -0.01 -16.99
C LEU A 55 -30.30 -1.55 -16.94
N VAL A 56 -29.76 -2.14 -17.99
CA VAL A 56 -29.52 -3.58 -18.05
C VAL A 56 -28.09 -3.83 -17.58
N PRO A 57 -27.87 -4.74 -16.60
CA PRO A 57 -26.52 -5.06 -16.17
C PRO A 57 -25.72 -5.64 -17.34
N GLN A 58 -24.51 -5.12 -17.53
CA GLN A 58 -23.58 -5.65 -18.50
C GLN A 58 -22.66 -6.66 -17.80
N ALA A 59 -22.58 -7.87 -18.33
CA ALA A 59 -21.58 -8.83 -17.88
C ALA A 59 -20.20 -8.29 -18.23
N ALA A 60 -19.33 -8.15 -17.23
CA ALA A 60 -17.96 -7.68 -17.43
C ALA A 60 -17.05 -8.82 -17.90
N ALA A 61 -16.86 -9.83 -17.05
CA ALA A 61 -16.04 -10.99 -17.35
C ALA A 61 -16.50 -12.21 -16.54
N ARG A 62 -16.10 -13.40 -16.99
CA ARG A 62 -16.23 -14.63 -16.20
C ARG A 62 -15.06 -14.69 -15.22
N ILE A 63 -15.35 -15.01 -13.97
CA ILE A 63 -14.36 -15.20 -12.91
C ILE A 63 -14.24 -16.71 -12.65
N ASP A 64 -13.02 -17.19 -12.46
CA ASP A 64 -12.77 -18.58 -12.06
C ASP A 64 -13.27 -18.83 -10.64
N ASN A 65 -13.61 -20.08 -10.32
CA ASN A 65 -14.06 -20.40 -8.97
C ASN A 65 -12.90 -20.19 -7.97
N GLN A 66 -13.17 -19.44 -6.91
CA GLN A 66 -12.20 -19.08 -5.87
C GLN A 66 -12.84 -19.11 -4.48
N ASN A 67 -12.02 -19.30 -3.45
CA ASN A 67 -12.45 -19.38 -2.06
C ASN A 67 -11.33 -18.89 -1.14
N LEU A 68 -11.02 -17.60 -1.21
CA LEU A 68 -10.08 -16.94 -0.30
C LEU A 68 -10.58 -16.98 1.14
N HIS A 69 -11.89 -16.95 1.36
CA HIS A 69 -12.46 -17.22 2.68
C HIS A 69 -12.15 -18.65 3.19
N GLY A 70 -11.84 -19.60 2.34
CA GLY A 70 -11.40 -20.94 2.74
C GLY A 70 -9.91 -21.08 2.99
N SER A 71 -9.14 -19.98 2.90
CA SER A 71 -7.68 -20.03 3.00
C SER A 71 -7.22 -20.64 4.34
N PRO A 72 -6.20 -21.51 4.32
CA PRO A 72 -5.63 -22.07 5.54
C PRO A 72 -4.90 -20.98 6.34
N VAL A 73 -4.59 -21.28 7.60
CA VAL A 73 -3.75 -20.40 8.44
C VAL A 73 -2.41 -20.09 7.75
N ALA A 74 -2.01 -18.81 7.77
CA ALA A 74 -0.79 -18.33 7.14
C ALA A 74 -0.02 -17.39 8.07
N ASP A 75 1.31 -17.51 8.08
CA ASP A 75 2.22 -16.57 8.73
C ASP A 75 2.61 -15.43 7.77
N TYR A 76 2.66 -15.73 6.48
CA TYR A 76 3.15 -14.84 5.44
C TYR A 76 2.14 -14.73 4.29
N ILE A 77 1.53 -13.56 4.16
CA ILE A 77 0.54 -13.26 3.13
C ILE A 77 1.24 -12.43 2.05
N ILE A 78 1.17 -12.89 0.80
CA ILE A 78 1.68 -12.14 -0.36
C ILE A 78 0.51 -11.82 -1.29
N ILE A 79 0.30 -10.54 -1.53
CA ILE A 79 -0.72 -10.04 -2.47
C ILE A 79 0.02 -9.45 -3.65
N THR A 80 -0.27 -9.94 -4.86
CA THR A 80 0.51 -9.60 -6.06
C THR A 80 -0.37 -9.39 -7.29
N ALA A 81 0.21 -8.94 -8.40
CA ALA A 81 -0.49 -8.94 -9.68
C ALA A 81 -0.25 -10.26 -10.44
N PRO A 82 -1.18 -10.68 -11.34
CA PRO A 82 -1.01 -11.90 -12.14
C PRO A 82 0.35 -11.98 -12.86
N ALA A 83 0.83 -10.85 -13.39
CA ALA A 83 2.10 -10.77 -14.11
C ALA A 83 3.35 -11.04 -13.25
N LEU A 84 3.24 -10.89 -11.92
CA LEU A 84 4.35 -11.04 -10.97
C LEU A 84 4.24 -12.32 -10.12
N LEU A 85 3.14 -13.07 -10.28
CA LEU A 85 2.79 -14.23 -9.47
C LEU A 85 3.90 -15.29 -9.42
N GLY A 86 4.65 -15.48 -10.52
CA GLY A 86 5.77 -16.41 -10.55
C GLY A 86 6.89 -16.04 -9.57
N GLN A 87 7.25 -14.76 -9.48
CA GLN A 87 8.31 -14.30 -8.56
C GLN A 87 7.81 -14.21 -7.11
N ALA A 88 6.54 -13.84 -6.90
CA ALA A 88 5.90 -13.91 -5.59
C ALA A 88 5.91 -15.33 -5.02
N ASN A 89 5.53 -16.34 -5.81
CA ASN A 89 5.58 -17.75 -5.41
C ASN A 89 7.02 -18.23 -5.14
N ARG A 90 7.99 -17.80 -5.95
CA ARG A 90 9.40 -18.12 -5.72
C ARG A 90 9.90 -17.58 -4.38
N LEU A 91 9.52 -16.35 -4.02
CA LEU A 91 9.88 -15.76 -2.73
C LEU A 91 9.17 -16.46 -1.56
N ALA A 92 7.87 -16.76 -1.71
CA ALA A 92 7.11 -17.53 -0.73
C ALA A 92 7.73 -18.91 -0.45
N GLN A 93 8.12 -19.62 -1.52
CA GLN A 93 8.76 -20.93 -1.41
C GLN A 93 10.12 -20.85 -0.70
N TYR A 94 10.91 -19.81 -0.99
CA TYR A 94 12.19 -19.58 -0.33
C TYR A 94 12.00 -19.40 1.19
N HIS A 95 11.08 -18.55 1.62
CA HIS A 95 10.79 -18.35 3.05
C HIS A 95 10.12 -19.57 3.70
N GLN A 96 9.32 -20.34 2.96
CA GLN A 96 8.81 -21.61 3.45
C GLN A 96 9.93 -22.61 3.72
N GLN A 97 10.91 -22.74 2.82
CA GLN A 97 12.01 -23.69 2.99
C GLN A 97 13.01 -23.25 4.06
N ARG A 98 13.35 -21.96 4.09
CA ARG A 98 14.37 -21.41 4.98
C ARG A 98 13.83 -21.12 6.37
N ASP A 99 12.69 -20.44 6.44
CA ASP A 99 12.17 -19.84 7.68
C ASP A 99 10.91 -20.56 8.19
N GLN A 100 10.46 -21.62 7.48
CA GLN A 100 9.29 -22.44 7.84
C GLN A 100 7.98 -21.65 7.92
N LEU A 101 7.86 -20.56 7.16
CA LEU A 101 6.63 -19.76 7.11
C LEU A 101 5.55 -20.44 6.28
N ARG A 102 4.33 -20.52 6.82
CA ARG A 102 3.13 -20.91 6.05
C ARG A 102 2.71 -19.73 5.19
N SER A 103 2.87 -19.86 3.89
CA SER A 103 2.62 -18.76 2.96
C SER A 103 1.30 -18.93 2.21
N VAL A 104 0.57 -17.82 2.01
CA VAL A 104 -0.54 -17.71 1.07
C VAL A 104 -0.19 -16.64 0.04
N VAL A 105 -0.22 -17.00 -1.24
CA VAL A 105 0.05 -16.09 -2.36
C VAL A 105 -1.21 -15.97 -3.20
N VAL A 106 -1.73 -14.75 -3.32
CA VAL A 106 -2.98 -14.46 -4.05
C VAL A 106 -2.80 -13.24 -4.95
N THR A 107 -3.61 -13.14 -5.98
CA THR A 107 -3.63 -11.92 -6.80
C THR A 107 -4.53 -10.86 -6.19
N SER A 108 -4.23 -9.58 -6.45
CA SER A 108 -5.09 -8.46 -6.08
C SER A 108 -6.50 -8.61 -6.65
N GLU A 109 -6.62 -9.08 -7.90
CA GLU A 109 -7.91 -9.41 -8.54
C GLU A 109 -8.71 -10.47 -7.77
N GLN A 110 -8.07 -11.55 -7.31
CA GLN A 110 -8.75 -12.57 -6.49
C GLN A 110 -9.27 -11.97 -5.18
N VAL A 111 -8.48 -11.10 -4.54
CA VAL A 111 -8.92 -10.39 -3.33
C VAL A 111 -10.12 -9.51 -3.62
N PHE A 112 -10.07 -8.71 -4.69
CA PHE A 112 -11.19 -7.82 -5.05
C PHE A 112 -12.48 -8.59 -5.35
N ASN A 113 -12.38 -9.73 -6.02
CA ASN A 113 -13.55 -10.54 -6.35
C ASN A 113 -14.34 -11.00 -5.11
N GLU A 114 -13.69 -11.30 -3.98
CA GLU A 114 -14.37 -11.76 -2.77
C GLU A 114 -14.62 -10.66 -1.74
N PHE A 115 -13.76 -9.64 -1.67
CA PHE A 115 -13.80 -8.63 -0.59
C PHE A 115 -14.34 -7.27 -1.03
N SER A 116 -14.53 -7.02 -2.33
CA SER A 116 -15.06 -5.75 -2.86
C SER A 116 -15.92 -5.91 -4.12
N SER A 117 -16.40 -7.12 -4.40
CA SER A 117 -17.21 -7.42 -5.60
C SER A 117 -16.52 -7.02 -6.92
N GLY A 118 -15.20 -7.17 -6.98
CA GLY A 118 -14.38 -6.89 -8.16
C GLY A 118 -13.88 -5.45 -8.28
N ILE A 119 -14.18 -4.58 -7.31
CA ILE A 119 -13.68 -3.20 -7.30
C ILE A 119 -12.25 -3.18 -6.76
N ALA A 120 -11.33 -2.45 -7.41
CA ALA A 120 -9.96 -2.27 -6.94
C ALA A 120 -9.89 -1.33 -5.72
N ASP A 121 -10.49 -1.75 -4.62
CA ASP A 121 -10.58 -1.04 -3.35
C ASP A 121 -9.45 -1.51 -2.41
N PRO A 122 -8.57 -0.62 -1.92
CA PRO A 122 -7.55 -1.00 -0.94
C PRO A 122 -8.15 -1.59 0.35
N VAL A 123 -9.39 -1.24 0.73
CA VAL A 123 -10.07 -1.85 1.88
C VAL A 123 -10.21 -3.36 1.70
N ALA A 124 -10.41 -3.86 0.48
CA ALA A 124 -10.52 -5.29 0.19
C ALA A 124 -9.24 -6.06 0.57
N ILE A 125 -8.07 -5.45 0.32
CA ILE A 125 -6.76 -5.99 0.67
C ILE A 125 -6.65 -6.07 2.20
N ARG A 126 -6.98 -4.98 2.88
CA ARG A 126 -6.97 -4.94 4.35
C ARG A 126 -7.95 -5.96 4.94
N ASP A 127 -9.16 -6.08 4.42
CA ASP A 127 -10.18 -7.00 4.92
C ASP A 127 -9.79 -8.47 4.71
N PHE A 128 -9.15 -8.79 3.58
CA PHE A 128 -8.59 -10.12 3.36
C PHE A 128 -7.50 -10.46 4.40
N VAL A 129 -6.63 -9.51 4.73
CA VAL A 129 -5.58 -9.71 5.75
C VAL A 129 -6.19 -9.77 7.16
N LYS A 130 -7.11 -8.85 7.49
CA LYS A 130 -7.84 -8.82 8.76
C LYS A 130 -8.61 -10.11 9.01
N MET A 131 -9.15 -10.75 7.97
CA MET A 131 -9.79 -12.05 8.10
C MET A 131 -8.86 -13.10 8.73
N PHE A 132 -7.56 -13.12 8.42
CA PHE A 132 -6.60 -14.03 9.08
C PHE A 132 -6.38 -13.66 10.53
N TYR A 133 -6.24 -12.36 10.82
CA TYR A 133 -6.06 -11.83 12.17
C TYR A 133 -7.26 -12.17 13.07
N ASP A 134 -8.48 -11.90 12.62
CA ASP A 134 -9.70 -12.18 13.37
C ASP A 134 -9.88 -13.69 13.60
N ARG A 135 -9.56 -14.53 12.60
CA ARG A 135 -9.62 -15.99 12.72
C ARG A 135 -8.58 -16.57 13.68
N ALA A 136 -7.45 -15.89 13.83
CA ALA A 136 -6.47 -16.29 14.83
C ALA A 136 -7.06 -16.14 16.24
N GLY A 137 -7.93 -15.16 16.47
CA GLY A 137 -8.66 -15.00 17.73
C GLY A 137 -7.73 -14.87 18.94
N GLY A 138 -6.57 -14.23 18.76
CA GLY A 138 -5.52 -14.10 19.77
C GLY A 138 -4.58 -15.32 19.91
N ASP A 139 -4.79 -16.40 19.16
CA ASP A 139 -3.88 -17.55 19.11
C ASP A 139 -2.62 -17.19 18.32
N SER A 140 -1.51 -16.99 19.04
CA SER A 140 -0.22 -16.62 18.44
C SER A 140 0.33 -17.66 17.46
N THR A 141 -0.13 -18.91 17.51
CA THR A 141 0.26 -19.96 16.55
C THR A 141 -0.51 -19.86 15.23
N LYS A 142 -1.57 -19.04 15.18
CA LYS A 142 -2.39 -18.79 13.98
C LYS A 142 -2.28 -17.37 13.45
N MET A 143 -1.69 -16.46 14.21
CA MET A 143 -1.60 -15.05 13.87
C MET A 143 -0.77 -14.85 12.59
N PRO A 144 -1.27 -14.10 11.59
CA PRO A 144 -0.43 -13.64 10.50
C PRO A 144 0.69 -12.77 11.07
N ARG A 145 1.89 -12.85 10.49
CA ARG A 145 3.06 -12.11 10.95
C ARG A 145 3.54 -11.09 9.94
N TYR A 146 3.36 -11.40 8.66
CA TYR A 146 3.92 -10.62 7.56
C TYR A 146 2.92 -10.47 6.41
N LEU A 147 2.78 -9.25 5.93
CA LEU A 147 2.14 -8.91 4.66
C LEU A 147 3.21 -8.38 3.70
N LEU A 148 3.31 -8.99 2.52
CA LEU A 148 4.05 -8.44 1.40
C LEU A 148 3.09 -8.01 0.29
N LEU A 149 3.12 -6.72 -0.02
CA LEU A 149 2.50 -6.13 -1.20
C LEU A 149 3.50 -6.24 -2.36
N PHE A 150 3.31 -7.22 -3.23
CA PHE A 150 4.23 -7.53 -4.32
C PHE A 150 3.72 -6.96 -5.63
N GLY A 151 4.01 -5.68 -5.86
CA GLY A 151 3.72 -4.96 -7.08
C GLY A 151 3.81 -3.46 -6.88
N ASP A 152 4.06 -2.75 -7.96
CA ASP A 152 4.06 -1.29 -7.95
C ASP A 152 2.67 -0.73 -7.59
N GLY A 153 2.65 0.40 -6.89
CA GLY A 153 1.46 1.05 -6.37
C GLY A 153 1.50 2.54 -6.66
N SER A 154 0.34 3.16 -6.84
CA SER A 154 0.26 4.56 -7.25
C SER A 154 -0.95 5.28 -6.68
N PHE A 155 -0.78 6.57 -6.40
CA PHE A 155 -1.86 7.49 -6.05
C PHE A 155 -2.80 7.81 -7.24
N ASP A 156 -2.41 7.47 -8.47
CA ASP A 156 -3.21 7.76 -9.66
C ASP A 156 -4.10 6.57 -10.06
N TYR A 157 -5.11 6.28 -9.22
CA TYR A 157 -6.07 5.20 -9.46
C TYR A 157 -6.86 5.34 -10.77
N LYS A 158 -7.02 6.57 -11.26
CA LYS A 158 -7.79 6.84 -12.49
C LYS A 158 -6.91 6.91 -13.75
N LYS A 159 -5.62 6.57 -13.64
CA LYS A 159 -4.67 6.52 -14.76
C LYS A 159 -4.66 7.83 -15.57
N ARG A 160 -4.67 8.96 -14.87
CA ARG A 160 -4.58 10.31 -15.48
C ARG A 160 -3.15 10.65 -15.90
N ILE A 161 -2.14 10.02 -15.30
CA ILE A 161 -0.73 10.22 -15.58
C ILE A 161 -0.26 9.13 -16.55
N THR A 162 0.45 9.54 -17.61
CA THR A 162 1.00 8.60 -18.60
C THR A 162 2.13 7.77 -17.98
N GLY A 163 2.16 6.47 -18.27
CA GLY A 163 3.17 5.56 -17.73
C GLY A 163 2.90 5.11 -16.29
N ASN A 164 1.72 5.39 -15.75
CA ASN A 164 1.35 4.99 -14.40
C ASN A 164 1.16 3.46 -14.26
N THR A 165 1.67 2.90 -13.17
CA THR A 165 1.57 1.50 -12.78
C THR A 165 0.94 1.39 -11.40
N ASN A 166 -0.19 0.69 -11.30
CA ASN A 166 -0.90 0.47 -10.05
C ASN A 166 -1.36 -0.99 -9.99
N LEU A 167 -0.41 -1.89 -9.76
CA LEU A 167 -0.60 -3.34 -9.80
C LEU A 167 -1.15 -3.88 -8.47
N VAL A 168 -0.66 -3.32 -7.36
CA VAL A 168 -1.16 -3.58 -6.01
C VAL A 168 -1.44 -2.21 -5.39
N PRO A 169 -2.72 -1.83 -5.19
CA PRO A 169 -3.08 -0.50 -4.71
C PRO A 169 -2.44 -0.10 -3.38
N VAL A 170 -2.32 1.21 -3.15
CA VAL A 170 -1.81 1.86 -1.91
C VAL A 170 -2.94 2.60 -1.21
N PHE A 171 -2.93 2.73 0.11
CA PHE A 171 -3.84 3.67 0.74
C PHE A 171 -3.37 5.12 0.50
N GLU A 172 -4.31 6.04 0.31
CA GLU A 172 -4.07 7.48 0.16
C GLU A 172 -4.68 8.23 1.34
N SER A 173 -3.94 9.20 1.89
CA SER A 173 -4.46 10.15 2.88
C SER A 173 -5.72 10.85 2.38
N GLY A 174 -6.66 11.16 3.28
CA GLY A 174 -7.84 11.94 2.91
C GLY A 174 -7.58 13.41 2.56
N GLU A 175 -6.39 13.93 2.87
CA GLU A 175 -5.97 15.30 2.54
C GLU A 175 -5.55 15.40 1.07
N SER A 176 -5.79 16.55 0.43
CA SER A 176 -5.55 16.76 -1.01
C SER A 176 -4.91 18.10 -1.36
N LEU A 177 -4.82 19.04 -0.41
CA LEU A 177 -4.39 20.42 -0.63
C LEU A 177 -3.13 20.80 0.15
N ALA A 178 -2.73 20.02 1.15
CA ALA A 178 -1.54 20.26 1.94
C ALA A 178 -0.43 19.25 1.58
N PRO A 179 0.63 19.63 0.84
CA PRO A 179 1.63 18.69 0.30
C PRO A 179 2.33 17.82 1.34
N LEU A 180 2.51 18.32 2.57
CA LEU A 180 3.13 17.58 3.68
C LEU A 180 2.16 16.60 4.37
N GLU A 181 0.86 16.73 4.10
CA GLU A 181 -0.21 15.90 4.65
C GLU A 181 -0.83 15.00 3.57
N THR A 182 -0.43 15.15 2.31
CA THR A 182 -0.81 14.28 1.19
C THR A 182 0.23 13.18 0.98
N TYR A 183 -0.13 11.93 1.28
CA TYR A 183 0.80 10.80 1.18
C TYR A 183 0.07 9.50 0.87
N THR A 184 0.84 8.53 0.39
CA THR A 184 0.42 7.13 0.33
C THR A 184 1.03 6.36 1.48
N SER A 185 0.30 5.39 2.04
CA SER A 185 0.82 4.53 3.12
C SER A 185 0.39 3.09 2.93
N ASP A 186 1.30 2.16 3.25
CA ASP A 186 0.97 0.73 3.34
C ASP A 186 0.63 0.31 4.79
N ASP A 187 0.85 1.17 5.79
CA ASP A 187 0.54 0.90 7.20
C ASP A 187 -0.95 0.59 7.40
N PHE A 188 -1.80 1.18 6.56
CA PHE A 188 -3.23 0.91 6.49
C PHE A 188 -3.55 -0.59 6.44
N PHE A 189 -2.74 -1.38 5.73
CA PHE A 189 -2.99 -2.80 5.51
C PHE A 189 -2.59 -3.70 6.70
N GLY A 190 -1.93 -3.15 7.72
CA GLY A 190 -1.53 -3.88 8.93
C GLY A 190 -2.07 -3.27 10.22
N PHE A 191 -2.93 -2.25 10.11
CA PHE A 191 -3.86 -1.86 11.17
C PHE A 191 -5.08 -2.77 11.11
N LEU A 192 -5.11 -3.83 11.92
CA LEU A 192 -6.10 -4.91 11.87
C LEU A 192 -7.02 -4.93 13.10
N GLY A 193 -6.71 -4.17 14.14
CA GLY A 193 -7.49 -4.02 15.35
C GLY A 193 -8.87 -3.40 15.12
N ASP A 194 -9.83 -3.80 15.96
CA ASP A 194 -11.17 -3.22 15.98
C ASP A 194 -11.11 -1.80 16.56
N GLY A 195 -11.12 -0.80 15.68
CA GLY A 195 -11.03 0.62 16.06
C GLY A 195 -9.82 1.35 15.51
N ASP A 196 -8.90 0.63 14.85
CA ASP A 196 -7.77 1.28 14.19
C ASP A 196 -8.26 2.19 13.06
N ASN A 197 -7.68 3.38 12.99
CA ASN A 197 -8.00 4.35 11.97
C ASN A 197 -6.74 5.15 11.61
N ILE A 198 -6.21 4.90 10.41
CA ILE A 198 -5.03 5.61 9.89
C ILE A 198 -5.21 7.13 9.81
N ASN A 199 -6.45 7.63 9.76
CA ASN A 199 -6.74 9.06 9.72
C ASN A 199 -6.86 9.70 11.12
N ASN A 200 -6.76 8.93 12.21
CA ASN A 200 -6.86 9.46 13.57
C ASN A 200 -5.45 9.64 14.17
N PRO A 201 -5.10 10.81 14.71
CA PRO A 201 -3.75 11.11 15.26
C PRO A 201 -3.35 10.32 16.54
N GLY A 202 -3.94 9.15 16.78
CA GLY A 202 -3.53 8.25 17.85
C GLY A 202 -2.30 7.43 17.48
N THR A 203 -1.55 6.97 18.49
CA THR A 203 -0.43 6.04 18.29
C THR A 203 -0.98 4.61 18.15
N TYR A 204 -1.38 4.23 16.93
CA TYR A 204 -1.68 2.83 16.61
C TYR A 204 -0.37 2.13 16.25
N LEU A 205 -0.13 0.97 16.87
CA LEU A 205 0.97 0.10 16.48
C LEU A 205 0.48 -0.80 15.34
N LEU A 206 1.38 -1.13 14.42
CA LEU A 206 1.10 -2.15 13.41
C LEU A 206 0.88 -3.51 14.09
N ASP A 207 -0.20 -4.22 13.71
CA ASP A 207 -0.48 -5.56 14.20
C ASP A 207 0.42 -6.62 13.56
N ILE A 208 0.88 -6.37 12.33
CA ILE A 208 1.76 -7.26 11.55
C ILE A 208 2.86 -6.47 10.84
N GLY A 209 3.96 -7.13 10.49
CA GLY A 209 5.00 -6.53 9.65
C GLY A 209 4.51 -6.38 8.21
N ILE A 210 4.63 -5.18 7.64
CA ILE A 210 4.27 -4.91 6.25
C ILE A 210 5.50 -4.50 5.46
N GLY A 211 5.58 -4.95 4.21
CA GLY A 211 6.53 -4.43 3.24
C GLY A 211 5.95 -4.43 1.83
N ARG A 212 6.59 -3.69 0.94
CA ARG A 212 6.28 -3.67 -0.50
C ARG A 212 7.50 -3.94 -1.34
N ILE A 213 7.33 -4.76 -2.38
CA ILE A 213 8.26 -4.83 -3.51
C ILE A 213 7.58 -4.11 -4.68
N PRO A 214 7.95 -2.84 -4.97
CA PRO A 214 7.29 -2.02 -5.99
C PRO A 214 7.79 -2.35 -7.39
N ALA A 215 7.61 -3.61 -7.82
CA ALA A 215 7.97 -4.04 -9.16
C ALA A 215 6.80 -3.80 -10.12
N ALA A 216 7.05 -3.11 -11.23
CA ALA A 216 6.08 -2.93 -12.31
C ALA A 216 6.13 -4.06 -13.35
N THR A 217 7.24 -4.80 -13.40
CA THR A 217 7.49 -5.85 -14.40
C THR A 217 8.07 -7.12 -13.75
N GLU A 218 7.92 -8.25 -14.45
CA GLU A 218 8.51 -9.53 -14.02
C GLU A 218 10.04 -9.44 -13.88
N ALA A 219 10.71 -8.70 -14.76
CA ALA A 219 12.15 -8.52 -14.73
C ALA A 219 12.61 -7.76 -13.48
N GLN A 220 11.91 -6.67 -13.12
CA GLN A 220 12.18 -5.94 -11.88
C GLN A 220 11.91 -6.82 -10.65
N ALA A 221 10.79 -7.54 -10.65
CA ALA A 221 10.44 -8.48 -9.57
C ALA A 221 11.53 -9.53 -9.37
N ARG A 222 11.99 -10.14 -10.48
CA ARG A 222 13.07 -11.13 -10.49
C ARG A 222 14.36 -10.55 -9.92
N ALA A 223 14.76 -9.35 -10.35
CA ALA A 223 15.97 -8.71 -9.87
C ALA A 223 15.96 -8.48 -8.34
N ILE A 224 14.82 -8.07 -7.76
CA ILE A 224 14.67 -7.93 -6.31
C ILE A 224 14.71 -9.29 -5.60
N VAL A 225 13.95 -10.28 -6.10
CA VAL A 225 13.93 -11.63 -5.51
C VAL A 225 15.32 -12.26 -5.56
N ASP A 226 16.06 -12.10 -6.66
CA ASP A 226 17.44 -12.58 -6.78
C ASP A 226 18.35 -11.94 -5.73
N LYS A 227 18.22 -10.64 -5.48
CA LYS A 227 18.97 -9.96 -4.40
C LYS A 227 18.61 -10.52 -3.01
N ILE A 228 17.32 -10.72 -2.71
CA ILE A 228 16.87 -11.27 -1.42
C ILE A 228 17.44 -12.67 -1.18
N LEU A 229 17.34 -13.55 -2.18
CA LEU A 229 17.88 -14.91 -2.10
C LEU A 229 19.41 -14.91 -2.01
N SER A 230 20.07 -14.01 -2.75
CA SER A 230 21.53 -13.87 -2.73
C SER A 230 22.03 -13.37 -1.38
N TYR A 231 21.34 -12.43 -0.74
CA TYR A 231 21.74 -11.82 0.54
C TYR A 231 22.07 -12.84 1.63
N THR A 232 21.34 -13.97 1.68
CA THR A 232 21.58 -15.02 2.68
C THR A 232 22.45 -16.17 2.18
N SER A 233 22.82 -16.17 0.91
CA SER A 233 23.64 -17.20 0.28
C SER A 233 25.06 -17.15 0.85
N PRO A 234 25.68 -18.30 1.16
CA PRO A 234 27.10 -18.33 1.57
C PRO A 234 28.05 -17.65 0.57
N LYS A 235 27.68 -17.61 -0.71
CA LYS A 235 28.46 -16.93 -1.76
C LYS A 235 28.49 -15.40 -1.62
N ALA A 236 27.52 -14.83 -0.90
CA ALA A 236 27.44 -13.39 -0.66
C ALA A 236 28.15 -12.97 0.64
N TYR A 237 28.72 -13.91 1.41
CA TYR A 237 29.41 -13.55 2.65
C TYR A 237 30.67 -12.75 2.36
N GLY A 238 30.83 -11.62 3.06
CA GLY A 238 31.97 -10.76 2.91
C GLY A 238 32.02 -9.67 3.99
N PRO A 239 33.09 -8.87 4.01
CA PRO A 239 33.31 -7.81 5.00
C PRO A 239 32.19 -6.77 5.06
N TRP A 240 31.49 -6.53 3.94
CA TRP A 240 30.37 -5.59 3.85
C TRP A 240 29.29 -5.80 4.92
N ARG A 241 29.17 -7.02 5.47
CA ARG A 241 28.21 -7.36 6.54
C ARG A 241 28.54 -6.74 7.90
N THR A 242 29.71 -6.12 8.05
CA THR A 242 30.08 -5.38 9.27
C THR A 242 30.20 -3.88 9.04
N ASP A 243 30.09 -3.41 7.80
CA ASP A 243 30.24 -1.99 7.48
C ASP A 243 28.88 -1.29 7.55
N LEU A 244 28.83 -0.14 8.23
CA LEU A 244 27.65 0.72 8.37
C LEU A 244 28.05 2.17 8.06
N SER A 245 27.32 2.85 7.17
CA SER A 245 27.54 4.27 6.88
C SER A 245 26.38 5.13 7.41
N PHE A 246 26.74 6.24 8.04
CA PHE A 246 25.82 7.27 8.51
C PHE A 246 26.11 8.57 7.76
N VAL A 247 25.12 9.02 7.00
CA VAL A 247 25.18 10.23 6.19
C VAL A 247 24.27 11.28 6.81
N ALA A 248 24.78 12.48 7.03
CA ALA A 248 24.02 13.57 7.62
C ALA A 248 24.08 14.80 6.71
N ASP A 249 22.90 15.34 6.43
CA ASP A 249 22.70 16.60 5.72
C ASP A 249 23.31 17.79 6.49
N ASP A 250 23.56 18.90 5.81
CA ASP A 250 24.12 20.12 6.40
C ASP A 250 23.05 21.05 6.99
N GLU A 251 23.51 22.12 7.64
CA GLU A 251 22.69 23.20 8.21
C GLU A 251 21.80 22.80 9.42
N ASP A 252 20.63 23.44 9.56
CA ASP A 252 19.65 23.27 10.64
C ASP A 252 20.20 23.23 12.08
N ASN A 253 21.24 24.04 12.34
CA ASN A 253 21.93 24.09 13.63
C ASN A 253 22.42 22.70 14.09
N ASN A 254 22.94 21.89 13.16
CA ASN A 254 23.43 20.52 13.35
C ASN A 254 22.35 19.48 13.68
N LEU A 255 21.05 19.76 13.49
CA LEU A 255 19.97 18.80 13.80
C LEU A 255 20.25 17.40 13.21
N HIS A 256 20.51 17.33 11.90
CA HIS A 256 20.73 16.08 11.19
C HIS A 256 22.04 15.39 11.56
N LEU A 257 23.08 16.18 11.87
CA LEU A 257 24.34 15.68 12.38
C LEU A 257 24.15 15.05 13.77
N GLU A 258 23.42 15.72 14.66
CA GLU A 258 23.13 15.23 16.02
C GLU A 258 22.29 13.94 15.99
N ASP A 259 21.31 13.85 15.10
CA ASP A 259 20.54 12.62 14.87
C ASP A 259 21.45 11.47 14.40
N ALA A 260 22.29 11.72 13.38
CA ALA A 260 23.22 10.70 12.86
C ALA A 260 24.26 10.28 13.91
N GLU A 261 24.79 11.22 14.70
CA GLU A 261 25.68 10.93 15.83
C GLU A 261 24.99 10.10 16.91
N THR A 262 23.73 10.41 17.23
CA THR A 262 22.93 9.64 18.20
C THR A 262 22.76 8.20 17.76
N ILE A 263 22.39 7.97 16.50
CA ILE A 263 22.23 6.62 15.95
C ILE A 263 23.58 5.90 15.91
N ALA A 264 24.63 6.54 15.40
CA ALA A 264 25.96 5.94 15.31
C ALA A 264 26.54 5.58 16.69
N ALA A 265 26.35 6.44 17.70
CA ALA A 265 26.77 6.18 19.07
C ALA A 265 25.99 5.01 19.71
N ALA A 266 24.69 4.93 19.47
CA ALA A 266 23.86 3.82 19.94
C ALA A 266 24.34 2.48 19.34
N VAL A 267 24.63 2.45 18.03
CA VAL A 267 25.17 1.27 17.35
C VAL A 267 26.55 0.90 17.90
N GLY A 268 27.48 1.85 17.98
CA GLY A 268 28.84 1.60 18.47
C GLY A 268 28.89 1.19 19.95
N THR A 269 27.88 1.55 20.74
CA THR A 269 27.73 1.09 22.12
C THR A 269 27.08 -0.30 22.18
N GLY A 270 26.08 -0.56 21.35
CA GLY A 270 25.33 -1.82 21.33
C GLY A 270 26.10 -2.99 20.71
N ASN A 271 26.91 -2.74 19.69
CA ASN A 271 27.76 -3.75 19.07
C ASN A 271 29.04 -3.14 18.47
N ARG A 272 30.19 -3.51 19.05
CA ARG A 272 31.51 -3.00 18.65
C ARG A 272 32.13 -3.72 17.46
N ASP A 273 31.49 -4.77 16.95
CA ASP A 273 31.95 -5.53 15.79
C ASP A 273 31.63 -4.83 14.45
N PHE A 274 30.82 -3.77 14.48
CA PHE A 274 30.51 -2.97 13.30
C PHE A 274 31.56 -1.87 13.05
N ASN A 275 31.95 -1.73 11.80
CA ASN A 275 32.74 -0.61 11.32
C ASN A 275 31.80 0.55 10.99
N LEU A 276 31.93 1.66 11.72
CA LEU A 276 31.11 2.84 11.51
C LEU A 276 31.84 3.83 10.61
N ASP A 277 31.21 4.20 9.52
CA ASP A 277 31.66 5.21 8.57
C ASP A 277 30.71 6.41 8.62
N LYS A 278 31.27 7.61 8.64
CA LYS A 278 30.49 8.85 8.82
C LYS A 278 30.77 9.79 7.65
N ILE A 279 29.72 10.20 6.95
CA ILE A 279 29.78 11.09 5.79
C ILE A 279 28.85 12.28 6.08
N TYR A 280 29.39 13.32 6.72
CA TYR A 280 28.62 14.51 7.08
C TYR A 280 28.90 15.61 6.07
N LEU A 281 27.87 16.19 5.47
CA LEU A 281 28.01 17.14 4.36
C LEU A 281 28.90 18.33 4.75
N ASP A 282 28.70 18.89 5.95
CA ASP A 282 29.52 19.98 6.51
C ASP A 282 31.01 19.65 6.71
N ALA A 283 31.40 18.38 6.63
CA ALA A 283 32.81 17.97 6.67
C ALA A 283 33.49 18.02 5.29
N PHE A 284 32.74 18.28 4.22
CA PHE A 284 33.24 18.38 2.84
C PHE A 284 33.14 19.82 2.32
N SER A 285 33.89 20.12 1.27
CA SER A 285 33.80 21.43 0.61
C SER A 285 32.56 21.51 -0.27
N GLN A 286 31.69 22.48 0.02
CA GLN A 286 30.55 22.81 -0.83
C GLN A 286 31.02 23.53 -2.10
N GLU A 287 30.51 23.11 -3.25
CA GLU A 287 30.79 23.72 -4.55
C GLU A 287 29.52 24.38 -5.10
N SER A 288 29.56 25.69 -5.36
CA SER A 288 28.43 26.41 -5.93
C SER A 288 28.48 26.42 -7.47
N GLY A 289 27.37 26.08 -8.11
CA GLY A 289 27.21 26.15 -9.57
C GLY A 289 25.89 26.80 -10.00
N SER A 290 25.69 26.94 -11.32
CA SER A 290 24.45 27.50 -11.89
C SER A 290 23.20 26.67 -11.59
N GLY A 291 23.37 25.39 -11.21
CA GLY A 291 22.29 24.46 -10.81
C GLY A 291 22.10 24.33 -9.29
N GLY A 292 22.68 25.23 -8.50
CA GLY A 292 22.68 25.18 -7.03
C GLY A 292 24.00 24.67 -6.45
N SER A 293 24.09 24.64 -5.12
CA SER A 293 25.21 24.07 -4.37
C SER A 293 25.25 22.55 -4.48
N ARG A 294 26.45 21.95 -4.43
CA ARG A 294 26.69 20.51 -4.49
C ARG A 294 27.82 20.11 -3.55
N TYR A 295 27.86 18.84 -3.18
CA TYR A 295 28.99 18.21 -2.50
C TYR A 295 29.56 17.02 -3.32
N PRO A 296 30.34 17.28 -4.40
CA PRO A 296 30.82 16.19 -5.28
C PRO A 296 31.63 15.11 -4.57
N GLN A 297 32.38 15.48 -3.53
CA GLN A 297 33.13 14.53 -2.71
C GLN A 297 32.23 13.66 -1.83
N VAL A 298 31.06 14.16 -1.40
CA VAL A 298 30.04 13.36 -0.71
C VAL A 298 29.41 12.37 -1.67
N ASN A 299 29.03 12.80 -2.89
CA ASN A 299 28.52 11.89 -3.91
C ASN A 299 29.52 10.74 -4.16
N LEU A 300 30.80 11.08 -4.34
CA LEU A 300 31.87 10.09 -4.55
C LEU A 300 32.04 9.16 -3.34
N ALA A 301 31.98 9.68 -2.11
CA ALA A 301 32.06 8.87 -0.90
C ALA A 301 30.90 7.86 -0.79
N ILE A 302 29.66 8.31 -1.06
CA ILE A 302 28.45 7.46 -1.06
C ILE A 302 28.56 6.36 -2.14
N ILE A 303 28.94 6.73 -3.36
CA ILE A 303 29.12 5.80 -4.48
C ILE A 303 30.18 4.76 -4.13
N ASN A 304 31.35 5.20 -3.65
CA ASN A 304 32.43 4.30 -3.25
C ASN A 304 32.00 3.34 -2.14
N LYS A 305 31.23 3.79 -1.14
CA LYS A 305 30.71 2.91 -0.08
C LYS A 305 29.70 1.90 -0.60
N THR A 306 28.83 2.33 -1.51
CA THR A 306 27.85 1.44 -2.15
C THR A 306 28.54 0.35 -2.97
N TYR A 307 29.55 0.71 -3.77
CA TYR A 307 30.30 -0.25 -4.61
C TYR A 307 31.20 -1.20 -3.81
N ASN A 308 31.82 -0.73 -2.72
CA ASN A 308 32.68 -1.56 -1.88
C ASN A 308 31.89 -2.48 -0.92
N GLY A 309 30.58 -2.23 -0.78
CA GLY A 309 29.67 -3.01 0.05
C GLY A 309 29.43 -2.36 1.41
N ASN A 310 28.17 -2.35 1.81
CA ASN A 310 27.69 -1.72 3.04
C ASN A 310 26.47 -2.50 3.55
N LEU A 311 26.43 -2.86 4.84
CA LEU A 311 25.28 -3.58 5.42
C LEU A 311 24.11 -2.62 5.64
N ILE A 312 24.40 -1.45 6.22
CA ILE A 312 23.41 -0.40 6.47
C ILE A 312 23.98 0.90 5.96
N TRP A 313 23.25 1.53 5.05
CA TRP A 313 23.42 2.92 4.70
C TRP A 313 22.26 3.70 5.30
N ASN A 314 22.54 4.59 6.23
CA ASN A 314 21.55 5.43 6.91
C ASN A 314 21.79 6.88 6.53
N TYR A 315 20.73 7.58 6.16
CA TYR A 315 20.75 9.01 5.88
C TYR A 315 19.76 9.72 6.80
N THR A 316 20.20 10.83 7.37
CA THR A 316 19.34 11.74 8.14
C THR A 316 19.47 13.14 7.54
N GLY A 317 18.34 13.73 7.16
CA GLY A 317 18.34 14.99 6.43
C GLY A 317 17.10 15.26 5.63
N HIS A 318 17.15 16.32 4.83
CA HIS A 318 16.10 16.65 3.89
C HIS A 318 16.02 15.65 2.74
N GLY A 319 14.82 15.47 2.20
CA GLY A 319 14.60 14.62 1.05
C GLY A 319 13.33 15.01 0.32
N GLY A 320 13.36 14.81 -1.00
CA GLY A 320 12.18 14.88 -1.84
C GLY A 320 11.92 13.54 -2.52
N SER A 321 10.85 13.47 -3.32
CA SER A 321 10.47 12.24 -4.04
C SER A 321 11.47 11.75 -5.09
N ARG A 322 12.54 12.52 -5.37
CA ARG A 322 13.53 12.22 -6.41
C ARG A 322 14.98 12.32 -5.97
N ARG A 323 15.25 12.87 -4.79
CA ARG A 323 16.61 13.17 -4.33
C ARG A 323 16.70 13.28 -2.81
N LEU A 324 17.91 13.10 -2.30
CA LEU A 324 18.29 13.43 -0.92
C LEU A 324 19.15 14.70 -0.91
N ALA A 325 18.93 15.55 0.10
CA ALA A 325 19.48 16.90 0.24
C ALA A 325 19.12 17.86 -0.90
N ASP A 326 19.19 19.17 -0.65
CA ASP A 326 19.03 20.16 -1.73
C ASP A 326 20.21 20.15 -2.70
N GLU A 327 21.36 19.71 -2.20
CA GLU A 327 22.66 19.51 -2.83
C GLU A 327 22.74 18.23 -3.65
N VAL A 328 21.66 17.45 -3.73
CA VAL A 328 21.54 16.27 -4.60
C VAL A 328 22.65 15.25 -4.32
N ILE A 329 22.76 14.79 -3.07
CA ILE A 329 23.80 13.81 -2.70
C ILE A 329 23.50 12.40 -3.24
N LEU A 330 22.22 12.13 -3.53
CA LEU A 330 21.74 10.91 -4.17
C LEU A 330 20.46 11.21 -4.96
N ASP A 331 20.41 10.75 -6.20
CA ASP A 331 19.21 10.77 -7.05
C ASP A 331 19.20 9.55 -7.98
N GLN A 332 18.20 9.45 -8.85
CA GLN A 332 18.04 8.33 -9.76
C GLN A 332 19.18 8.21 -10.78
N ASP A 333 19.75 9.32 -11.24
CA ASP A 333 20.83 9.31 -12.23
C ASP A 333 22.13 8.78 -11.62
N ILE A 334 22.42 9.16 -10.37
CA ILE A 334 23.55 8.63 -9.59
C ILE A 334 23.39 7.12 -9.31
N ILE A 335 22.17 6.65 -9.02
CA ILE A 335 21.93 5.22 -8.79
C ILE A 335 22.12 4.41 -10.08
N ASN A 336 21.86 5.01 -11.24
CA ASN A 336 21.93 4.36 -12.54
C ASN A 336 23.33 4.38 -13.19
N SER A 337 24.30 5.11 -12.61
CA SER A 337 25.66 5.27 -13.14
C SER A 337 26.61 4.14 -12.76
#